data_AF-A0A845FZN5-F1
#
_entry.id   AF-A0A845FZN5-F1
#
_cell.length_a   1.000
_cell.length_b   1.000
_cell.length_c   1.000
_cell.angle_alpha   90.00
_cell.angle_beta   90.00
_cell.angle_gamma   90.00
#
_symmetry.space_group_name_H-M   'P 1'
#
loop_
_entity.id
_entity.type
_entity.pdbx_description
1 polymer ?
#
loop_
_entity_poly.entity_id
_entity_poly.type
_entity_poly.pdbx_seq_one_letter_code
_entity_poly.pdbx_strand_id
1 'polypeptide(L)'
;MKLISHRRNTLALLADTPEHLGVEVDIRSDGGRLIIHHDALTPGETLEPWLAAYRHGTLILNVKEEGLEAPLIALLRRHGIEDYFFLDQSFPFLVKWARAGERRCAVRVSEYESIDTALTLAGQIDWVWVDCFTRFPLDGAQAARLRDAGFRLCLVSPELQGRGPEEIAQLAALLAERGIVADAVCTKRPDLWQDLQPPRARP
;
A
#
# COMPACT_ATOMS: atom_id res chain seq x y z
N MET A 1 11.43 5.15 -5.55
CA MET A 1 10.22 5.31 -4.71
C MET A 1 9.00 5.50 -5.60
N LYS A 2 8.00 4.62 -5.48
CA LYS A 2 6.68 4.75 -6.10
C LYS A 2 5.80 5.65 -5.22
N LEU A 3 4.99 6.50 -5.82
CA LEU A 3 4.02 7.33 -5.09
C LEU A 3 2.64 6.79 -5.35
N ILE A 4 1.90 6.53 -4.28
CA ILE A 4 0.60 5.87 -4.32
C ILE A 4 -0.45 6.87 -3.83
N SER A 5 -1.38 7.22 -4.69
CA SER A 5 -2.49 8.10 -4.35
C SER A 5 -3.52 7.33 -3.51
N HIS A 6 -3.71 7.77 -2.27
CA HIS A 6 -4.57 7.13 -1.29
C HIS A 6 -6.06 7.27 -1.63
N ARG A 7 -6.83 6.18 -1.44
CA ARG A 7 -8.29 6.08 -1.59
C ARG A 7 -8.84 6.66 -2.87
N ARG A 8 -8.49 6.08 -4.01
CA ARG A 8 -9.12 6.45 -5.30
C ARG A 8 -10.38 5.63 -5.51
N ASN A 9 -11.32 5.81 -4.60
CA ASN A 9 -12.48 4.93 -4.42
C ASN A 9 -13.61 5.12 -5.45
N THR A 10 -13.43 5.99 -6.44
CA THR A 10 -14.40 6.20 -7.52
C THR A 10 -13.69 6.30 -8.86
N LEU A 11 -14.42 6.03 -9.94
CA LEU A 11 -13.93 6.22 -11.31
C LEU A 11 -13.49 7.66 -11.57
N ALA A 12 -14.20 8.65 -11.02
CA ALA A 12 -13.82 10.06 -11.16
C ALA A 12 -12.48 10.35 -10.47
N LEU A 13 -12.28 9.82 -9.26
CA LEU A 13 -11.04 9.96 -8.51
C LEU A 13 -9.88 9.21 -9.17
N LEU A 14 -10.14 8.07 -9.80
CA LEU A 14 -9.17 7.32 -10.60
C LEU A 14 -8.76 8.11 -11.86
N ALA A 15 -9.73 8.64 -12.60
CA ALA A 15 -9.49 9.43 -13.81
C ALA A 15 -8.73 10.73 -13.54
N ASP A 16 -8.94 11.35 -12.38
CA ASP A 16 -8.21 12.54 -11.92
C ASP A 16 -6.78 12.22 -11.44
N THR A 17 -6.45 10.95 -11.21
CA THR A 17 -5.11 10.54 -10.77
C THR A 17 -4.18 10.39 -11.98
N PRO A 18 -3.00 11.03 -12.01
CA PRO A 18 -2.02 10.81 -13.08
C PRO A 18 -1.58 9.34 -13.20
N GLU A 19 -1.54 8.81 -14.42
CA GLU A 19 -1.26 7.39 -14.70
C GLU A 19 0.13 6.92 -14.22
N HIS A 20 1.10 7.82 -14.06
CA HIS A 20 2.44 7.45 -13.55
C HIS A 20 2.47 7.20 -12.04
N LEU A 21 1.41 7.58 -11.31
CA LEU A 21 1.25 7.28 -9.89
C LEU A 21 0.64 5.88 -9.71
N GLY A 22 0.90 5.25 -8.57
CA GLY A 22 0.08 4.12 -8.12
C GLY A 22 -1.18 4.60 -7.41
N VAL A 23 -2.05 3.67 -7.05
CA VAL A 23 -3.33 3.93 -6.39
C VAL A 23 -3.56 2.93 -5.27
N GLU A 24 -4.12 3.40 -4.16
CA GLU A 24 -4.71 2.57 -3.13
C GLU A 24 -6.25 2.68 -3.19
N VAL A 25 -6.92 1.55 -3.04
CA VAL A 25 -8.38 1.43 -3.14
C VAL A 25 -8.93 0.52 -2.04
N ASP A 26 -10.02 0.95 -1.40
CA ASP A 26 -10.70 0.19 -0.35
C ASP A 26 -11.76 -0.74 -0.94
N ILE A 27 -11.68 -2.04 -0.63
CA ILE A 27 -12.55 -3.06 -1.23
C ILE A 27 -13.36 -3.79 -0.16
N ARG A 28 -14.65 -3.98 -0.45
CA ARG A 28 -15.64 -4.70 0.35
C ARG A 28 -16.49 -5.64 -0.49
N SER A 29 -17.30 -6.46 0.18
CA SER A 29 -18.35 -7.24 -0.46
C SER A 29 -19.75 -6.64 -0.24
N ASP A 30 -20.62 -6.76 -1.24
CA ASP A 30 -22.05 -6.44 -1.15
C ASP A 30 -22.86 -7.47 -1.94
N GLY A 31 -23.58 -8.34 -1.22
CA GLY A 31 -24.42 -9.38 -1.82
C GLY A 31 -23.67 -10.33 -2.76
N GLY A 32 -22.39 -10.62 -2.46
CA GLY A 32 -21.52 -11.45 -3.30
C GLY A 32 -20.80 -10.70 -4.44
N ARG A 33 -21.01 -9.39 -4.56
CA ARG A 33 -20.28 -8.52 -5.51
C ARG A 33 -19.13 -7.83 -4.79
N LEU A 34 -18.06 -7.51 -5.53
CA LEU A 34 -16.97 -6.67 -5.04
C LEU A 34 -17.29 -5.20 -5.32
N ILE A 35 -17.27 -4.40 -4.25
CA ILE A 35 -17.52 -2.97 -4.30
C ILE A 35 -16.34 -2.19 -3.72
N ILE A 36 -16.27 -0.92 -4.09
CA ILE A 36 -15.25 0.01 -3.62
C ILE A 36 -15.86 0.94 -2.58
N HIS A 37 -15.50 0.73 -1.31
CA HIS A 37 -15.91 1.58 -0.21
C HIS A 37 -15.05 1.37 1.03
N HIS A 38 -14.77 2.46 1.76
CA HIS A 38 -14.01 2.37 3.02
C HIS A 38 -14.88 1.86 4.17
N ASP A 39 -16.06 2.45 4.38
CA ASP A 39 -16.92 2.16 5.53
C ASP A 39 -17.81 0.94 5.29
N ALA A 40 -18.09 0.20 6.36
CA ALA A 40 -18.90 -1.01 6.32
C ALA A 40 -20.37 -0.70 6.00
N LEU A 41 -21.06 -1.67 5.39
CA LEU A 41 -22.50 -1.61 5.12
C LEU A 41 -22.95 -0.38 4.32
N THR A 42 -22.03 0.20 3.55
CA THR A 42 -22.29 1.38 2.72
C THR A 42 -22.14 0.99 1.25
N PRO A 43 -23.09 1.37 0.37
CA PRO A 43 -22.98 1.12 -1.05
C PRO A 43 -21.73 1.79 -1.64
N GLY A 44 -21.11 1.14 -2.62
CA GLY A 44 -19.94 1.64 -3.32
C GLY A 44 -20.00 1.38 -4.82
N GLU A 45 -19.04 1.92 -5.57
CA GLU A 45 -18.91 1.60 -6.99
C GLU A 45 -18.55 0.12 -7.18
N THR A 46 -18.98 -0.49 -8.28
CA THR A 46 -18.58 -1.86 -8.60
C THR A 46 -17.10 -1.88 -9.00
N LEU A 47 -16.34 -2.85 -8.48
CA LEU A 47 -14.90 -2.91 -8.71
C LEU A 47 -14.51 -3.24 -10.16
N GLU A 48 -15.27 -4.09 -10.86
CA GLU A 48 -14.89 -4.55 -12.21
C GLU A 48 -14.85 -3.40 -13.25
N PRO A 49 -15.84 -2.49 -13.35
CA PRO A 49 -15.73 -1.29 -14.18
C PRO A 49 -14.53 -0.40 -13.81
N TRP A 50 -14.23 -0.28 -12.52
CA TRP A 50 -13.10 0.50 -12.03
C TRP A 50 -11.76 -0.10 -12.48
N LEU A 51 -11.59 -1.43 -12.36
CA LEU A 51 -10.40 -2.14 -12.84
C LEU A 51 -10.28 -2.08 -14.38
N ALA A 52 -11.40 -2.09 -15.11
CA ALA A 52 -11.38 -1.92 -16.55
C ALA A 52 -10.80 -0.57 -16.99
N ALA A 53 -10.97 0.48 -16.17
CA ALA A 53 -10.42 1.82 -16.39
C ALA A 53 -9.00 2.02 -15.84
N TYR A 54 -8.49 1.11 -15.02
CA TYR A 54 -7.19 1.24 -14.37
C TYR A 54 -6.02 1.21 -15.37
N ARG A 55 -5.22 2.28 -15.42
CA ARG A 55 -4.02 2.42 -16.28
C ARG A 55 -2.79 2.91 -15.51
N HIS A 56 -2.86 2.84 -14.19
CA HIS A 56 -1.91 3.45 -13.27
C HIS A 56 -0.75 2.51 -12.92
N GLY A 57 0.15 2.96 -12.05
CA GLY A 57 1.31 2.19 -11.58
C GLY A 57 0.96 1.04 -10.64
N THR A 58 1.51 1.04 -9.42
CA THR A 58 1.20 -0.02 -8.44
C THR A 58 -0.19 0.13 -7.88
N LEU A 59 -0.95 -0.97 -7.81
CA LEU A 59 -2.25 -1.04 -7.15
C LEU A 59 -2.13 -1.62 -5.74
N ILE A 60 -2.58 -0.88 -4.74
CA ILE A 60 -2.72 -1.38 -3.37
C ILE A 60 -4.20 -1.70 -3.14
N LEU A 61 -4.47 -2.96 -2.85
CA LEU A 61 -5.81 -3.47 -2.58
C LEU A 61 -6.00 -3.51 -1.08
N ASN A 62 -6.63 -2.47 -0.53
CA ASN A 62 -6.97 -2.44 0.89
C ASN A 62 -8.26 -3.21 1.13
N VAL A 63 -8.09 -4.48 1.54
CA VAL A 63 -9.19 -5.42 1.70
C VAL A 63 -9.79 -5.22 3.09
N LYS A 64 -11.00 -4.66 3.16
CA LYS A 64 -11.65 -4.30 4.43
C LYS A 64 -12.38 -5.45 5.11
N GLU A 65 -12.42 -6.61 4.47
CA GLU A 65 -13.14 -7.82 4.88
C GLU A 65 -12.33 -9.06 4.47
N GLU A 66 -12.24 -10.05 5.34
CA GLU A 66 -11.45 -11.25 5.05
C GLU A 66 -12.06 -12.11 3.93
N GLY A 67 -11.21 -12.80 3.16
CA GLY A 67 -11.64 -13.79 2.18
C GLY A 67 -11.97 -13.27 0.78
N LEU A 68 -11.76 -11.99 0.52
CA LEU A 68 -11.95 -11.40 -0.82
C LEU A 68 -10.78 -11.66 -1.77
N GLU A 69 -9.65 -12.21 -1.31
CA GLU A 69 -8.44 -12.25 -2.14
C GLU A 69 -8.55 -13.22 -3.32
N ALA A 70 -9.20 -14.37 -3.16
CA ALA A 70 -9.37 -15.33 -4.26
C ALA A 70 -10.12 -14.74 -5.47
N PRO A 71 -11.33 -14.15 -5.31
CA PRO A 71 -12.00 -13.49 -6.42
C PRO A 71 -11.23 -12.27 -6.92
N LEU A 72 -10.53 -11.52 -6.05
CA LEU A 72 -9.68 -10.40 -6.47
C LEU A 72 -8.52 -10.84 -7.37
N ILE A 73 -7.77 -11.87 -6.99
CA ILE A 73 -6.66 -12.42 -7.79
C ILE A 73 -7.17 -12.87 -9.17
N ALA A 74 -8.32 -13.55 -9.22
CA ALA A 74 -8.92 -13.97 -10.48
C ALA A 74 -9.32 -12.77 -11.36
N LEU A 75 -9.89 -11.74 -10.76
CA LEU A 75 -10.31 -10.53 -11.47
C LEU A 75 -9.09 -9.73 -11.99
N LEU A 76 -8.08 -9.51 -11.17
CA LEU A 76 -6.84 -8.81 -11.56
C LEU A 76 -6.13 -9.52 -12.70
N ARG A 77 -6.06 -10.87 -12.65
CA ARG A 77 -5.52 -11.68 -13.75
C ARG A 77 -6.30 -11.48 -15.05
N ARG A 78 -7.64 -11.45 -14.99
CA ARG A 78 -8.49 -11.20 -16.18
C ARG A 78 -8.24 -9.82 -16.80
N HIS A 79 -7.88 -8.83 -15.98
CA HIS A 79 -7.51 -7.48 -16.43
C HIS A 79 -6.02 -7.31 -16.74
N GLY A 80 -5.19 -8.36 -16.58
CA GLY A 80 -3.74 -8.29 -16.82
C GLY A 80 -2.99 -7.40 -15.82
N ILE A 81 -3.54 -7.18 -14.62
CA ILE A 81 -2.92 -6.34 -13.59
C ILE A 81 -2.00 -7.21 -12.73
N GLU A 82 -0.69 -6.97 -12.82
CA GLU A 82 0.34 -7.77 -12.13
C GLU A 82 1.07 -7.02 -11.02
N ASP A 83 1.26 -5.70 -11.15
CA ASP A 83 1.92 -4.84 -10.14
C ASP A 83 0.91 -4.39 -9.08
N TYR A 84 0.53 -5.32 -8.20
CA TYR A 84 -0.33 -5.04 -7.06
C TYR A 84 0.16 -5.71 -5.78
N PHE A 85 -0.39 -5.30 -4.65
CA PHE A 85 -0.36 -6.09 -3.42
C PHE A 85 -1.58 -5.84 -2.52
N PHE A 86 -1.87 -6.83 -1.68
CA PHE A 86 -2.91 -6.77 -0.66
C PHE A 86 -2.44 -6.06 0.60
N LEU A 87 -3.30 -5.21 1.14
CA LEU A 87 -3.13 -4.47 2.39
C LEU A 87 -4.27 -4.84 3.36
N ASP A 88 -3.99 -4.71 4.66
CA ASP A 88 -4.93 -4.87 5.78
C ASP A 88 -5.56 -6.27 5.91
N GLN A 89 -4.92 -7.27 5.32
CA GLN A 89 -5.23 -8.67 5.63
C GLN A 89 -4.91 -8.97 7.09
N SER A 90 -5.81 -9.70 7.77
CA SER A 90 -5.49 -10.24 9.08
C SER A 90 -4.34 -11.25 8.99
N PHE A 91 -3.61 -11.41 10.09
CA PHE A 91 -2.45 -12.30 10.12
C PHE A 91 -2.78 -13.77 9.70
N PRO A 92 -3.91 -14.37 10.11
CA PRO A 92 -4.30 -15.69 9.60
C PRO A 92 -4.45 -15.75 8.08
N PHE A 93 -5.01 -14.70 7.45
CA PHE A 93 -5.16 -14.63 6.01
C PHE A 93 -3.85 -14.37 5.29
N LEU A 94 -2.95 -13.55 5.87
CA LEU A 94 -1.57 -13.42 5.39
C LEU A 94 -0.87 -14.78 5.34
N VAL A 95 -0.91 -15.56 6.43
CA VAL A 95 -0.29 -16.90 6.48
C VAL A 95 -0.93 -17.86 5.48
N LYS A 96 -2.26 -17.83 5.34
CA LYS A 96 -2.99 -18.66 4.37
C LYS A 96 -2.50 -18.39 2.94
N TRP A 97 -2.43 -17.13 2.54
CA TRP A 97 -2.06 -16.74 1.17
C TRP A 97 -0.57 -16.87 0.89
N ALA A 98 0.28 -16.57 1.88
CA ALA A 98 1.71 -16.87 1.84
C ALA A 98 1.97 -18.36 1.55
N ARG A 99 1.28 -19.28 2.25
CA ARG A 99 1.38 -20.73 2.02
C ARG A 99 0.83 -21.16 0.65
N ALA A 100 -0.13 -20.43 0.11
CA ALA A 100 -0.64 -20.63 -1.25
C ALA A 100 0.31 -20.08 -2.34
N GLY A 101 1.43 -19.46 -1.95
CA GLY A 101 2.42 -18.89 -2.86
C GLY A 101 2.07 -17.49 -3.36
N GLU A 102 1.02 -16.85 -2.83
CA GLU A 102 0.74 -15.45 -3.12
C GLU A 102 1.66 -14.57 -2.29
N ARG A 103 2.65 -13.96 -2.95
CA ARG A 103 3.68 -13.13 -2.31
C ARG A 103 3.29 -11.66 -2.25
N ARG A 104 2.31 -11.23 -3.06
CA ARG A 104 1.85 -9.85 -3.19
C ARG A 104 0.95 -9.44 -2.03
N CYS A 105 1.50 -9.53 -0.82
CA CYS A 105 0.83 -9.21 0.43
C CYS A 105 1.75 -8.32 1.26
N ALA A 106 1.15 -7.44 2.07
CA ALA A 106 1.86 -6.59 3.02
C ALA A 106 1.54 -6.98 4.46
N VAL A 107 2.57 -7.22 5.26
CA VAL A 107 2.45 -7.26 6.72
C VAL A 107 2.64 -5.85 7.28
N ARG A 108 1.88 -5.51 8.31
CA ARG A 108 1.94 -4.20 8.95
C ARG A 108 3.10 -4.13 9.95
N VAL A 109 3.75 -2.99 10.01
CA VAL A 109 4.70 -2.59 11.05
C VAL A 109 4.35 -1.18 11.48
N SER A 110 4.27 -0.94 12.78
CA SER A 110 3.88 0.35 13.36
C SER A 110 4.42 0.46 14.78
N GLU A 111 4.08 1.53 15.50
CA GLU A 111 4.41 1.61 16.94
C GLU A 111 3.75 0.49 17.78
N TYR A 112 2.76 -0.21 17.22
CA TYR A 112 2.02 -1.30 17.86
C TYR A 112 2.35 -2.68 17.27
N GLU A 113 3.03 -2.73 16.12
CA GLU A 113 3.25 -3.94 15.33
C GLU A 113 4.75 -4.12 15.07
N SER A 114 5.35 -5.18 15.63
CA SER A 114 6.80 -5.39 15.62
C SER A 114 7.35 -5.85 14.27
N ILE A 115 8.59 -5.42 13.96
CA ILE A 115 9.36 -5.96 12.83
C ILE A 115 9.63 -7.46 12.95
N ASP A 116 9.69 -8.02 14.16
CA ASP A 116 9.99 -9.44 14.33
C ASP A 116 8.83 -10.30 13.81
N THR A 117 7.59 -9.83 13.97
CA THR A 117 6.40 -10.43 13.34
C THR A 117 6.53 -10.41 11.82
N ALA A 118 6.93 -9.28 11.23
CA ALA A 118 7.16 -9.18 9.80
C ALA A 118 8.26 -10.16 9.33
N LEU A 119 9.37 -10.26 10.05
CA LEU A 119 10.48 -11.16 9.73
C LEU A 119 10.09 -12.65 9.76
N THR A 120 9.05 -13.06 10.50
CA THR A 120 8.54 -14.44 10.41
C THR A 120 7.95 -14.80 9.04
N LEU A 121 7.60 -13.79 8.25
CA LEU A 121 7.04 -13.93 6.90
C LEU A 121 8.08 -13.67 5.79
N ALA A 122 9.36 -13.51 6.17
CA ALA A 122 10.44 -13.29 5.23
C ALA A 122 10.51 -14.40 4.18
N GLY A 123 10.72 -14.01 2.92
CA GLY A 123 10.74 -14.94 1.80
C GLY A 123 9.38 -15.56 1.45
N GLN A 124 8.29 -15.25 2.16
CA GLN A 124 6.94 -15.75 1.86
C GLN A 124 6.04 -14.66 1.27
N ILE A 125 6.16 -13.42 1.75
CA ILE A 125 5.51 -12.24 1.18
C ILE A 125 6.53 -11.15 0.89
N ASP A 126 6.17 -10.16 0.09
CA ASP A 126 7.12 -9.19 -0.46
C ASP A 126 7.07 -7.80 0.17
N TRP A 127 6.00 -7.44 0.90
CA TRP A 127 5.81 -6.07 1.35
C TRP A 127 5.70 -5.94 2.87
N VAL A 128 6.18 -4.81 3.37
CA VAL A 128 5.88 -4.29 4.70
C VAL A 128 5.18 -2.94 4.53
N TRP A 129 3.99 -2.82 5.13
CA TRP A 129 3.26 -1.56 5.26
C TRP A 129 3.65 -0.89 6.56
N VAL A 130 4.38 0.23 6.48
CA VAL A 130 4.94 0.92 7.63
C VAL A 130 4.04 2.10 8.01
N ASP A 131 3.27 1.93 9.09
CA ASP A 131 2.31 2.91 9.59
C ASP A 131 2.92 3.79 10.68
N CYS A 132 2.51 5.06 10.75
CA CYS A 132 3.11 6.10 11.59
C CYS A 132 2.03 6.87 12.33
N PHE A 133 1.38 6.23 13.30
CA PHE A 133 0.23 6.81 14.00
C PHE A 133 0.61 8.09 14.76
N THR A 134 1.74 8.06 15.48
CA THR A 134 2.26 9.23 16.21
C THR A 134 3.69 9.59 15.81
N ARG A 135 4.50 8.60 15.44
CA ARG A 135 5.89 8.79 15.00
C ARG A 135 6.31 7.69 14.03
N PHE A 136 7.40 7.92 13.30
CA PHE A 136 7.95 6.89 12.42
C PHE A 136 8.51 5.70 13.24
N PRO A 137 8.07 4.45 12.98
CA PRO A 137 8.32 3.33 13.88
C PRO A 137 9.69 2.65 13.71
N LEU A 138 10.39 2.88 12.59
CA LEU A 138 11.64 2.18 12.26
C LEU A 138 12.86 3.06 12.50
N ASP A 139 13.87 2.50 13.18
CA ASP A 139 15.25 2.97 13.04
C ASP A 139 15.94 2.40 11.79
N GLY A 140 17.15 2.89 11.49
CA GLY A 140 17.91 2.46 10.31
C GLY A 140 18.30 0.97 10.33
N ALA A 141 18.60 0.40 11.50
CA ALA A 141 18.98 -1.01 11.64
C ALA A 141 17.77 -1.93 11.44
N GLN A 142 16.60 -1.55 11.96
CA GLN A 142 15.34 -2.25 11.77
C GLN A 142 14.93 -2.24 10.29
N ALA A 143 15.02 -1.09 9.62
CA ALA A 143 14.74 -0.99 8.18
C ALA A 143 15.71 -1.84 7.35
N ALA A 144 17.01 -1.84 7.68
CA ALA A 144 18.01 -2.69 7.04
C ALA A 144 17.69 -4.18 7.21
N ARG A 145 17.33 -4.62 8.42
CA ARG A 145 16.92 -6.03 8.67
C ARG A 145 15.74 -6.46 7.79
N LEU A 146 14.73 -5.61 7.64
CA LEU A 146 13.59 -5.90 6.76
C LEU A 146 14.00 -5.99 5.29
N ARG A 147 14.84 -5.05 4.83
CA ARG A 147 15.38 -5.01 3.47
C ARG A 147 16.25 -6.23 3.16
N ASP A 148 17.13 -6.63 4.08
CA ASP A 148 18.01 -7.80 3.96
C ASP A 148 17.22 -9.10 3.93
N ALA A 149 16.06 -9.13 4.58
CA ALA A 149 15.09 -10.23 4.50
C ALA A 149 14.28 -10.27 3.18
N GLY A 150 14.51 -9.30 2.28
CA GLY A 150 13.90 -9.22 0.96
C GLY A 150 12.59 -8.44 0.89
N PHE A 151 12.19 -7.75 1.96
CA PHE A 151 10.97 -6.94 1.94
C PHE A 151 11.15 -5.63 1.18
N ARG A 152 10.07 -5.22 0.52
CA ARG A 152 9.85 -3.85 0.03
C ARG A 152 9.07 -3.05 1.07
N LEU A 153 9.46 -1.79 1.29
CA LEU A 153 8.83 -0.92 2.28
C LEU A 153 7.85 0.05 1.62
N CYS A 154 6.58 -0.02 2.01
CA CYS A 154 5.56 0.97 1.66
C CYS A 154 5.22 1.81 2.89
N LEU A 155 5.57 3.09 2.89
CA LEU A 155 5.35 3.97 4.03
C LEU A 155 3.98 4.67 3.95
N VAL A 156 3.36 4.87 5.12
CA VAL A 156 2.18 5.73 5.28
C VAL A 156 2.65 7.16 5.51
N SER A 157 2.18 8.06 4.66
CA SER A 157 2.50 9.48 4.81
C SER A 157 1.77 10.09 6.03
N PRO A 158 2.40 10.99 6.81
CA PRO A 158 1.85 11.48 8.08
C PRO A 158 0.43 12.06 7.99
N GLU A 159 0.08 12.76 6.91
CA GLU A 159 -1.23 13.38 6.74
C GLU A 159 -2.37 12.37 6.63
N LEU A 160 -2.07 11.10 6.35
CA LEU A 160 -3.08 10.04 6.40
C LEU A 160 -3.56 9.76 7.83
N GLN A 161 -2.74 10.08 8.83
CA GLN A 161 -3.06 10.00 10.26
C GLN A 161 -3.51 11.37 10.83
N GLY A 162 -3.85 12.33 9.97
CA GLY A 162 -4.33 13.66 10.39
C GLY A 162 -3.24 14.62 10.84
N ARG A 163 -1.96 14.28 10.62
CA ARG A 163 -0.80 15.14 10.89
C ARG A 163 -0.61 16.20 9.79
N GLY A 164 0.11 17.26 10.10
CA GLY A 164 0.29 18.39 9.19
C GLY A 164 1.13 18.03 7.96
N PRO A 165 0.89 18.64 6.78
CA PRO A 165 1.68 18.38 5.56
C PRO A 165 3.16 18.76 5.70
N GLU A 166 3.52 19.67 6.61
CA GLU A 166 4.90 20.01 6.96
C GLU A 166 5.68 18.80 7.53
N GLU A 167 4.98 17.83 8.13
CA GLU A 167 5.60 16.64 8.69
C GLU A 167 6.06 15.65 7.60
N ILE A 168 5.60 15.82 6.35
CA ILE A 168 6.11 15.06 5.19
C ILE A 168 7.60 15.34 4.98
N ALA A 169 7.99 16.62 4.99
CA ALA A 169 9.39 17.02 4.84
C ALA A 169 10.24 16.54 6.03
N GLN A 170 9.68 16.58 7.24
CA GLN A 170 10.35 16.07 8.44
C GLN A 170 10.57 14.55 8.35
N LEU A 171 9.56 13.80 7.90
CA LEU A 171 9.69 12.37 7.68
C LEU A 171 10.75 12.07 6.60
N ALA A 172 10.73 12.78 5.47
CA ALA A 172 11.75 12.58 4.43
C ALA A 172 13.17 12.86 4.94
N ALA A 173 13.38 13.92 5.72
CA ALA A 173 14.66 14.21 6.35
C ALA A 173 15.08 13.10 7.33
N LEU A 174 14.14 12.59 8.14
CA LEU A 174 14.38 11.49 9.07
C LEU A 174 14.78 10.19 8.35
N LEU A 175 14.12 9.88 7.24
CA LEU A 175 14.46 8.72 6.40
C LEU A 175 15.88 8.85 5.85
N ALA A 176 16.25 10.04 5.36
CA ALA A 176 17.60 10.31 4.85
C ALA A 176 18.66 10.19 5.96
N GLU A 177 18.41 10.78 7.14
CA GLU A 177 19.29 10.68 8.32
C GLU A 177 19.52 9.23 8.73
N ARG A 178 18.46 8.41 8.71
CA ARG A 178 18.51 6.99 9.10
C ARG A 178 18.97 6.07 7.96
N GLY A 179 19.23 6.59 6.76
CA GLY A 179 19.58 5.78 5.58
C GLY A 179 18.46 4.85 5.12
N ILE A 180 17.20 5.19 5.37
CA ILE A 180 16.04 4.37 5.04
C ILE A 180 15.52 4.73 3.65
N VAL A 181 15.45 3.74 2.77
CA VAL A 181 14.94 3.90 1.40
C VAL A 181 13.55 3.26 1.32
N ALA A 182 12.54 4.08 1.01
CA ALA A 182 11.19 3.61 0.76
C ALA A 182 11.02 3.13 -0.70
N ASP A 183 10.44 1.95 -0.86
CA ASP A 183 10.05 1.43 -2.18
C ASP A 183 8.77 2.11 -2.67
N ALA A 184 7.83 2.38 -1.76
CA ALA A 184 6.61 3.13 -2.04
C ALA A 184 6.20 4.04 -0.86
N VAL A 185 5.41 5.08 -1.16
CA VAL A 185 4.74 5.92 -0.15
C VAL A 185 3.28 6.10 -0.55
N CYS A 186 2.36 5.81 0.37
CA CYS A 186 0.94 6.08 0.22
C CYS A 186 0.60 7.44 0.85
N THR A 187 -0.02 8.33 0.07
CA THR A 187 -0.19 9.74 0.42
C THR A 187 -1.41 10.36 -0.25
N LYS A 188 -1.94 11.43 0.35
CA LYS A 188 -2.88 12.35 -0.30
C LYS A 188 -2.18 13.52 -1.01
N ARG A 189 -0.87 13.68 -0.81
CA ARG A 189 -0.05 14.79 -1.31
C ARG A 189 1.16 14.28 -2.11
N PRO A 190 0.94 13.59 -3.25
CA PRO A 190 2.04 13.10 -4.08
C PRO A 190 2.94 14.24 -4.58
N ASP A 191 2.40 15.44 -4.74
CA ASP A 191 3.14 16.66 -5.08
C ASP A 191 4.27 16.96 -4.07
N LEU A 192 3.97 16.91 -2.77
CA LEU A 192 4.96 17.19 -1.73
C LEU A 192 6.07 16.13 -1.66
N TRP A 193 5.76 14.89 -2.02
CA TRP A 193 6.75 13.82 -2.08
C TRP A 193 7.59 13.83 -3.36
N GLN A 194 7.07 14.34 -4.47
CA GLN A 194 7.81 14.46 -5.73
C GLN A 194 8.98 15.44 -5.59
N ASP A 195 8.75 16.58 -4.94
CA ASP A 195 9.77 17.62 -4.74
C ASP A 195 10.94 17.15 -3.87
N LEU A 196 10.73 16.10 -3.07
CA LEU A 196 11.73 15.51 -2.17
C LEU A 196 12.54 14.39 -2.83
N GLN A 197 12.15 13.96 -4.04
CA GLN A 197 12.95 12.99 -4.79
C GLN A 197 14.12 13.71 -5.48
N PRO A 198 15.33 13.10 -5.50
CA PRO A 198 16.39 13.61 -6.35
C PRO A 198 15.88 13.65 -7.81
N PRO A 199 16.24 14.70 -8.59
CA PRO A 199 15.76 14.84 -9.95
C PRO A 199 16.08 13.56 -10.74
N ARG A 200 15.06 12.96 -11.36
CA ARG A 200 15.26 11.80 -12.23
C ARG A 200 16.24 12.22 -13.33
N ALA A 201 17.36 11.52 -13.45
CA ALA A 201 18.21 11.64 -14.63
C ALA A 201 17.31 11.43 -15.85
N ARG A 202 17.23 12.45 -16.73
CA ARG A 202 16.52 12.29 -18.00
C ARG A 202 17.20 11.15 -18.77
N PRO A 203 16.42 10.25 -19.39
CA PRO A 203 16.99 9.21 -20.24
C PRO A 203 17.81 9.80 -21.39
#